data_AF-A0A2R4VVP9-F1
#
_entry.id   AF-A0A2R4VVP9-F1
#
_cell.length_a   1.000
_cell.length_b   1.000
_cell.length_c   1.000
_cell.angle_alpha   90.00
_cell.angle_beta   90.00
_cell.angle_gamma   90.00
#
_symmetry.space_group_name_H-M   'P 1'
#
loop_
_entity.id
_entity.type
_entity.pdbx_description
1 polymer ?
#
loop_
_entity_poly.entity_id
_entity_poly.type
_entity_poly.pdbx_seq_one_letter_code
_entity_poly.pdbx_strand_id
1 'polypeptide(L)'
;MGVSPLASRTLKLSGRDVSIRLEPSYWEGLNEICQREDLTVEELCGDVRDRMEQQGRRAPQAGVSLANALRVFVVGYFRQAATERGHARAGHGQGRPFIATPFDTVPAARES
;
A
#
# COMPACT_ATOMS: atom_id res chain seq x y z
N MET A 1 -9.92 -3.04 -10.95
CA MET A 1 -10.19 -2.87 -9.51
C MET A 1 -11.12 -1.66 -9.35
N GLY A 2 -12.26 -1.78 -8.67
CA GLY A 2 -13.10 -0.61 -8.37
C GLY A 2 -12.78 -0.08 -6.97
N VAL A 3 -13.49 0.96 -6.53
CA VAL A 3 -13.57 1.26 -5.10
C VAL A 3 -14.32 0.12 -4.42
N SER A 4 -13.66 -0.58 -3.51
CA SER A 4 -14.25 -1.65 -2.70
C SER A 4 -14.24 -1.24 -1.23
N PRO A 5 -15.23 -1.67 -0.43
CA PRO A 5 -15.26 -1.37 0.98
C PRO A 5 -14.02 -1.90 1.68
N LEU A 6 -13.65 -1.28 2.79
CA LEU A 6 -12.51 -1.69 3.57
C LEU A 6 -12.66 -3.15 4.04
N ALA A 7 -11.62 -3.96 3.81
CA ALA A 7 -11.53 -5.33 4.28
C ALA A 7 -10.79 -5.37 5.63
N SER A 8 -11.37 -6.07 6.60
CA SER A 8 -10.75 -6.30 7.91
C SER A 8 -10.03 -7.65 7.90
N ARG A 9 -8.78 -7.68 8.38
CA ARG A 9 -8.00 -8.90 8.60
C ARG A 9 -7.46 -8.90 10.04
N THR A 10 -7.50 -10.05 10.69
CA THR A 10 -6.89 -10.24 12.01
C THR A 10 -5.55 -10.93 11.84
N LEU A 11 -4.49 -10.30 12.33
CA LEU A 11 -3.13 -10.80 12.25
C LEU A 11 -2.57 -11.02 13.65
N LYS A 12 -1.72 -12.02 13.83
CA LYS A 12 -1.05 -12.28 15.10
C LYS A 12 0.29 -11.54 15.15
N LEU A 13 0.31 -10.37 15.80
CA LEU A 13 1.48 -9.49 15.85
C LEU A 13 2.04 -9.42 17.28
N SER A 14 3.28 -9.85 17.49
CA SER A 14 3.91 -10.00 18.83
C SER A 14 3.05 -10.82 19.80
N GLY A 15 2.44 -11.89 19.30
CA GLY A 15 1.60 -12.79 20.10
C GLY A 15 0.21 -12.25 20.45
N ARG A 16 -0.17 -11.05 19.96
CA ARG A 16 -1.51 -10.48 20.14
C ARG A 16 -2.26 -10.44 18.81
N ASP A 17 -3.55 -10.74 18.85
CA ASP A 17 -4.42 -10.57 17.69
C ASP A 17 -4.69 -9.08 17.48
N VAL A 18 -4.37 -8.60 16.28
CA VAL A 18 -4.54 -7.22 15.86
C VAL A 18 -5.44 -7.21 14.63
N SER A 19 -6.63 -6.61 14.77
CA SER A 19 -7.54 -6.42 13.64
C SER A 19 -7.18 -5.12 12.90
N ILE A 20 -6.87 -5.23 11.61
CA ILE A 20 -6.49 -4.12 10.74
C ILE A 20 -7.52 -4.01 9.63
N ARG A 21 -7.92 -2.78 9.32
CA ARG A 21 -8.90 -2.47 8.27
C ARG A 21 -8.27 -1.60 7.18
N LEU A 22 -8.15 -2.15 5.97
CA LEU A 22 -7.55 -1.50 4.79
C LEU A 22 -8.40 -1.71 3.55
N GLU A 23 -8.23 -0.85 2.56
CA GLU A 23 -8.76 -1.02 1.21
C GLU A 23 -8.12 -2.27 0.58
N PRO A 24 -8.85 -3.04 -0.24
CA PRO A 24 -8.28 -4.24 -0.89
C PRO A 24 -6.99 -3.98 -1.66
N SER A 25 -6.87 -2.85 -2.35
CA SER A 25 -5.66 -2.47 -3.08
C SER A 25 -4.42 -2.33 -2.19
N TYR A 26 -4.58 -1.90 -0.93
CA TYR A 26 -3.46 -1.88 0.01
C TYR A 26 -3.12 -3.29 0.49
N TRP A 27 -4.10 -4.17 0.69
CA TRP A 27 -3.82 -5.58 1.01
C TRP A 27 -3.10 -6.29 -0.12
N GLU A 28 -3.50 -6.04 -1.36
CA GLU A 28 -2.82 -6.55 -2.55
C GLU A 28 -1.40 -6.03 -2.63
N GLY A 29 -1.21 -4.71 -2.49
CA GLY A 29 0.11 -4.08 -2.44
C GLY A 29 1.01 -4.64 -1.33
N LEU A 30 0.47 -4.92 -0.13
CA LEU A 30 1.22 -5.56 0.95
C LEU A 30 1.67 -6.98 0.59
N ASN A 31 0.78 -7.81 0.02
CA ASN A 31 1.15 -9.16 -0.41
C ASN A 31 2.23 -9.12 -1.50
N GLU A 32 2.10 -8.18 -2.41
CA GLU A 32 3.04 -7.92 -3.48
C GLU A 32 4.43 -7.50 -2.97
N ILE A 33 4.49 -6.69 -1.92
CA ILE A 33 5.74 -6.32 -1.25
C ILE A 33 6.31 -7.54 -0.52
N CYS A 34 5.47 -8.25 0.24
CA CYS A 34 5.85 -9.47 0.95
C CYS A 34 6.51 -10.51 0.03
N GLN A 35 5.91 -10.74 -1.15
CA GLN A 35 6.48 -11.64 -2.15
C GLN A 35 7.84 -11.18 -2.69
N ARG A 36 8.04 -9.86 -2.87
CA ARG A 36 9.30 -9.30 -3.37
C ARG A 36 10.42 -9.33 -2.32
N GLU A 37 10.06 -9.13 -1.06
CA GLU A 37 11.00 -9.01 0.06
C GLU A 37 11.20 -10.33 0.82
N ASP A 38 10.56 -11.43 0.39
CA ASP A 38 10.56 -12.73 1.08
C ASP A 38 10.14 -12.63 2.55
N LEU A 39 9.02 -11.93 2.78
CA LEU A 39 8.42 -11.73 4.10
C LEU A 39 6.98 -12.25 4.13
N THR A 40 6.49 -12.58 5.31
CA THR A 40 5.06 -12.76 5.58
C THR A 40 4.38 -11.42 5.85
N VAL A 41 3.05 -11.38 5.71
CA VAL A 41 2.25 -10.18 6.01
C VAL A 41 2.35 -9.83 7.50
N GLU A 42 2.39 -10.83 8.37
CA GLU A 42 2.56 -10.67 9.82
C GLU A 42 3.91 -10.04 10.16
N GLU A 43 5.01 -10.53 9.56
CA GLU A 43 6.35 -9.96 9.75
C GLU A 43 6.39 -8.51 9.31
N LEU A 44 5.95 -8.22 8.09
CA LEU A 44 5.96 -6.85 7.56
C LEU A 44 5.07 -5.90 8.39
N CYS A 45 3.89 -6.34 8.80
CA CYS A 45 3.00 -5.52 9.65
C CYS A 45 3.58 -5.29 11.04
N GLY A 46 4.23 -6.29 11.64
CA GLY A 46 4.95 -6.16 12.90
C GLY A 46 6.08 -5.14 12.78
N ASP A 47 6.88 -5.25 11.72
CA ASP A 47 8.00 -4.36 11.41
C ASP A 47 7.59 -2.90 11.23
N VAL A 48 6.47 -2.65 10.56
CA VAL A 48 5.90 -1.31 10.38
C VAL A 48 5.39 -0.76 11.72
N ARG A 49 4.69 -1.58 12.52
CA ARG A 49 4.20 -1.18 13.85
C ARG A 49 5.36 -0.80 14.76
N ASP A 50 6.41 -1.60 14.81
CA ASP A 50 7.54 -1.38 15.70
C ASP A 50 8.28 -0.08 15.32
N ARG A 51 8.47 0.19 14.01
CA ARG A 51 9.02 1.47 13.52
C ARG A 51 8.12 2.66 13.82
N MET A 52 6.80 2.51 13.66
CA MET A 52 5.81 3.54 14.00
C MET A 52 5.86 3.89 15.50
N GLU A 53 5.91 2.89 16.39
CA GLU A 53 6.01 3.10 17.84
C GLU A 53 7.33 3.78 18.23
N GLN A 54 8.45 3.39 17.61
CA GLN A 54 9.74 4.03 17.83
C GLN A 54 9.74 5.51 17.42
N GLN A 55 9.09 5.86 16.31
CA GLN A 55 8.90 7.25 15.88
C GLN A 55 7.98 8.02 16.84
N GLY A 56 6.89 7.41 17.28
CA GLY A 56 5.94 7.99 18.24
C GLY A 56 6.55 8.27 19.62
N ARG A 57 7.55 7.49 20.05
CA ARG A 57 8.32 7.77 21.28
C ARG A 57 9.23 8.99 21.16
N ARG A 58 9.73 9.28 19.95
CA ARG A 58 10.59 10.45 19.67
C ARG A 58 9.78 11.74 19.50
N ALA A 59 8.54 11.62 19.02
CA ALA A 59 7.56 12.70 18.97
C ALA A 59 6.16 12.09 19.12
N PRO A 60 5.39 12.39 20.18
CA PRO A 60 4.05 11.83 20.37
C PRO A 60 3.12 12.18 19.21
N GLN A 61 3.03 11.29 18.23
CA GLN A 61 2.08 11.37 17.11
C GLN A 61 0.75 10.85 17.65
N ALA A 62 0.01 11.70 18.36
CA ALA A 62 -1.30 11.34 18.89
C ALA A 62 -2.20 10.88 17.74
N GLY A 63 -2.59 9.60 17.74
CA GLY A 63 -3.67 9.07 16.90
C GLY A 63 -3.27 8.43 15.56
N VAL A 64 -2.00 8.17 15.26
CA VAL A 64 -1.65 7.41 14.04
C VAL A 64 -1.92 5.91 14.27
N SER A 65 -2.88 5.36 13.54
CA SER A 65 -3.19 3.92 13.57
C SER A 65 -2.21 3.12 12.71
N LEU A 66 -2.04 1.83 13.03
CA LEU A 66 -1.24 0.90 12.21
C LEU A 66 -1.74 0.86 10.76
N ALA A 67 -3.05 0.97 10.53
CA ALA A 67 -3.61 1.04 9.19
C ALA A 67 -3.10 2.28 8.43
N ASN A 68 -3.00 3.44 9.08
CA ASN A 68 -2.45 4.65 8.45
C ASN A 68 -0.95 4.49 8.15
N ALA A 69 -0.19 3.91 9.08
CA ALA A 69 1.23 3.62 8.86
C ALA A 69 1.45 2.66 7.68
N LEU A 70 0.63 1.61 7.55
CA LEU A 70 0.69 0.67 6.42
C LEU A 70 0.37 1.35 5.09
N ARG A 71 -0.62 2.24 5.04
CA ARG A 71 -0.92 3.03 3.82
C ARG A 71 0.28 3.87 3.40
N VAL A 72 0.89 4.59 4.34
CA VAL A 72 2.09 5.41 4.09
C VAL A 72 3.26 4.53 3.63
N PHE A 73 3.47 3.38 4.28
CA PHE A 73 4.51 2.42 3.91
C PHE A 73 4.36 1.93 2.47
N VAL A 74 3.17 1.45 2.09
CA VAL A 74 2.91 0.94 0.72
C VAL A 74 3.14 2.03 -0.32
N VAL A 75 2.64 3.25 -0.09
CA VAL A 75 2.88 4.39 -0.99
C VAL A 75 4.37 4.71 -1.09
N GLY A 76 5.09 4.74 0.04
CA GLY A 76 6.52 5.01 0.07
C GLY A 76 7.33 3.97 -0.71
N TYR A 77 7.02 2.68 -0.51
CA TYR A 77 7.68 1.57 -1.19
C TYR A 77 7.54 1.69 -2.72
N PHE A 78 6.32 1.80 -3.22
CA PHE A 78 6.09 1.87 -4.67
C PHE A 78 6.54 3.20 -5.28
N ARG A 79 6.45 4.32 -4.54
CA ARG A 79 6.97 5.61 -5.00
C ARG A 79 8.48 5.58 -5.18
N GLN A 80 9.22 4.92 -4.30
CA GLN A 80 10.67 4.78 -4.43
C GLN A 80 11.06 3.95 -5.66
N ALA A 81 10.22 2.99 -6.06
CA ALA A 81 10.38 2.19 -7.27
C ALA A 81 9.90 2.92 -8.55
N ALA A 82 9.10 3.98 -8.41
CA ALA A 82 8.54 4.72 -9.54
C ALA A 82 9.61 5.61 -10.19
N THR A 83 10.17 5.13 -11.30
CA THR A 83 11.14 5.86 -12.12
C THR A 83 10.44 6.64 -13.24
N GLU A 84 11.07 7.70 -13.76
CA GLU A 84 10.57 8.44 -14.93
C GLU A 84 10.31 7.52 -16.12
N ARG A 85 11.20 6.55 -16.36
CA ARG A 85 11.01 5.54 -17.41
C ARG A 85 9.80 4.64 -17.14
N GLY A 86 9.57 4.28 -15.87
CA GLY A 86 8.39 3.52 -15.45
C GLY A 86 7.09 4.30 -15.68
N HIS A 87 7.07 5.58 -15.29
CA HIS A 87 5.97 6.49 -15.54
C HIS A 87 5.68 6.65 -17.04
N ALA A 88 6.70 6.89 -17.86
CA ALA A 88 6.55 6.98 -19.32
C ALA A 88 5.97 5.69 -19.92
N ARG A 89 6.45 4.50 -19.49
CA ARG A 89 5.92 3.21 -19.94
C ARG A 89 4.47 2.96 -19.52
N ALA A 90 4.04 3.50 -18.38
CA ALA A 90 2.65 3.45 -17.93
C ALA A 90 1.77 4.52 -18.60
N GLY A 91 2.33 5.41 -19.42
CA GLY A 91 1.61 6.53 -20.05
C GLY A 91 1.37 7.72 -19.12
N HIS A 92 2.03 7.78 -17.96
CA HIS A 92 1.90 8.87 -17.00
C HIS A 92 2.66 10.13 -17.46
N GLY A 93 2.33 11.29 -16.88
CA GLY A 93 3.00 12.57 -17.17
C GLY A 93 2.45 13.32 -18.40
N GLN A 94 1.46 12.76 -19.09
CA GLN A 94 0.86 13.33 -20.32
C GLN A 94 -0.47 14.07 -20.08
N GLY A 95 -0.74 14.50 -18.84
CA GLY A 95 -2.02 15.14 -18.48
C GLY A 95 -3.22 14.19 -18.38
N ARG A 96 -3.00 12.86 -18.43
CA ARG A 96 -4.02 11.81 -18.27
C ARG A 96 -3.81 11.04 -16.95
N PRO A 97 -4.18 11.60 -15.79
CA PRO A 97 -3.79 11.06 -14.48
C PRO A 97 -4.43 9.71 -14.13
N PHE A 98 -5.49 9.30 -14.84
CA PHE A 98 -6.20 8.05 -14.57
C PHE A 98 -5.68 6.86 -15.38
N ILE A 99 -4.82 7.09 -16.39
CA ILE A 99 -4.31 6.01 -17.23
C ILE A 99 -3.57 4.96 -16.39
N ALA A 100 -3.77 3.67 -16.70
CA ALA A 100 -3.18 2.55 -15.96
C ALA A 100 -3.53 2.54 -14.46
N THR A 101 -4.55 3.28 -14.04
CA THR A 101 -5.12 3.20 -12.69
C THR A 101 -6.43 2.43 -12.73
N PRO A 102 -6.91 1.95 -11.56
CA PRO A 102 -8.22 1.31 -11.50
C PRO A 102 -9.40 2.25 -11.82
N PHE A 103 -9.15 3.55 -11.94
CA PHE A 103 -10.12 4.58 -12.30
C PHE A 103 -10.10 4.94 -13.79
N ASP A 104 -9.30 4.24 -14.62
CA ASP A 104 -9.33 4.43 -16.07
C ASP A 104 -10.66 3.92 -16.62
N THR A 105 -11.54 4.83 -17.00
CA THR A 105 -12.86 4.51 -17.59
C THR A 105 -12.87 4.55 -19.11
N VAL A 106 -11.73 4.89 -19.74
CA VAL A 106 -11.62 4.91 -21.20
C VAL A 106 -11.41 3.47 -21.68
N PRO A 107 -12.24 2.94 -22.59
CA PRO A 107 -12.02 1.62 -23.16
C PRO A 107 -10.64 1.61 -23.83
N ALA A 108 -9.82 0.59 -23.54
CA ALA A 108 -8.62 0.34 -24.33
C ALA A 108 -9.06 0.28 -25.80
N ALA A 109 -8.67 1.28 -26.59
CA ALA A 109 -8.99 1.29 -28.01
C ALA A 109 -8.49 -0.03 -28.58
N ARG A 110 -9.40 -0.83 -29.14
CA ARG A 110 -9.03 -2.07 -29.83
C ARG A 110 -8.09 -1.65 -30.94
N GLU A 111 -6.81 -2.00 -30.80
CA GLU A 111 -5.85 -1.89 -31.89
C GLU A 111 -6.36 -2.80 -33.01
N SER A 112 -6.71 -2.19 -34.15
CA SER A 112 -7.10 -2.87 -35.39
C SER A 112 -5.89 -3.32 -36.18
#